data_AF-A0A538KN20-F1
#
_entry.id   AF-A0A538KN20-F1
#
_cell.length_a   1.000
_cell.length_b   1.000
_cell.length_c   1.000
_cell.angle_alpha   90.00
_cell.angle_beta   90.00
_cell.angle_gamma   90.00
#
_symmetry.space_group_name_H-M   'P 1'
#
loop_
_entity.id
_entity.type
_entity.pdbx_description
1 polymer ?
#
loop_
_entity_poly.entity_id
_entity_poly.type
_entity_poly.pdbx_seq_one_letter_code
_entity_poly.pdbx_strand_id
1 'polypeptide(L)' 'MAPLADTARFRTNDPDVLVSASLACPVCLRGDGVERHPALDGYDPSVECGCPRCDVRWRVYLQPLQALRFSLMDPG' A
#
# COMPACT_ATOMS: atom_id res chain seq x y z
N MET A 1 -14.57 -6.29 -13.92
CA MET A 1 -14.50 -5.25 -12.85
C MET A 1 -13.08 -4.70 -12.85
N ALA A 2 -12.91 -3.39 -12.90
CA ALA A 2 -11.58 -2.80 -12.75
C ALA A 2 -11.09 -3.02 -11.30
N PRO A 3 -9.79 -3.28 -11.08
CA PRO A 3 -9.25 -3.39 -9.72
C PRO A 3 -9.43 -2.07 -8.97
N LEU A 4 -9.69 -2.13 -7.66
CA LEU A 4 -9.74 -0.95 -6.82
C LEU A 4 -8.35 -0.28 -6.79
N ALA A 5 -8.33 1.06 -6.82
CA ALA A 5 -7.11 1.83 -6.79
C ALA A 5 -7.23 3.01 -5.82
N ASP A 6 -6.13 3.36 -5.15
CA ASP A 6 -5.99 4.54 -4.29
C ASP A 6 -4.58 5.14 -4.44
N THR A 7 -4.37 6.30 -3.83
CA THR A 7 -3.07 6.97 -3.72
C THR A 7 -2.67 7.07 -2.26
N ALA A 8 -1.40 6.75 -1.97
CA ALA A 8 -0.89 6.82 -0.61
C ALA A 8 -0.94 8.23 -0.02
N ARG A 9 -1.37 8.33 1.24
CA ARG A 9 -1.61 9.60 1.96
C ARG A 9 -0.58 9.92 3.05
N PHE A 10 0.48 9.13 3.17
CA PHE A 10 1.54 9.33 4.15
C PHE A 10 2.69 10.17 3.60
N ARG A 11 3.43 10.83 4.49
CA ARG A 11 4.67 11.55 4.18
C ARG A 11 5.89 10.68 4.51
N THR A 12 7.04 11.02 3.94
CA THR A 12 8.29 10.27 4.15
C THR A 12 8.73 10.17 5.61
N ASN A 13 8.39 11.18 6.42
CA ASN A 13 8.72 11.29 7.83
C ASN A 13 7.57 10.89 8.77
N ASP A 14 6.45 10.40 8.22
CA ASP A 14 5.37 9.91 9.05
C ASP A 14 5.78 8.63 9.80
N PRO A 15 5.24 8.42 11.01
CA PRO A 15 5.48 7.20 11.76
C PRO A 15 4.90 5.98 11.04
N ASP A 16 5.46 4.79 11.30
CA ASP A 16 5.13 3.54 10.59
C ASP A 16 3.64 3.19 10.65
N VAL A 17 2.96 3.58 11.73
CA VAL A 17 1.52 3.38 11.92
C VAL A 17 0.70 4.11 10.86
N LEU A 18 1.12 5.30 10.41
CA LEU A 18 0.41 6.07 9.37
C LEU A 18 0.69 5.49 7.98
N VAL A 19 1.92 5.01 7.74
CA VAL A 19 2.26 4.30 6.51
C VAL A 19 1.43 3.03 6.40
N SER A 20 1.37 2.22 7.46
CA SER A 20 0.56 1.00 7.48
C SER A 20 -0.94 1.28 7.33
N ALA A 21 -1.45 2.34 7.97
CA ALA A 21 -2.85 2.74 7.83
C ALA A 21 -3.20 3.18 6.39
N SER A 22 -2.25 3.79 5.68
CA SER A 22 -2.44 4.18 4.27
C SER A 22 -2.57 2.99 3.31
N LEU A 23 -2.18 1.79 3.75
CA LEU A 23 -2.27 0.52 3.03
C LEU A 23 -3.33 -0.40 3.66
N ALA A 24 -4.24 0.13 4.48
CA ALA A 24 -5.30 -0.66 5.08
C ALA A 24 -6.37 -1.05 4.04
N CYS A 25 -7.07 -2.15 4.30
CA CYS A 25 -8.17 -2.59 3.46
C CYS A 25 -9.27 -1.52 3.38
N PRO A 26 -9.69 -1.09 2.17
CA PRO A 26 -10.70 -0.03 2.02
C PRO A 26 -12.11 -0.50 2.42
N VAL A 27 -12.32 -1.81 2.54
CA VAL A 27 -13.61 -2.40 2.92
C VAL A 27 -13.67 -2.70 4.42
N CYS A 28 -12.65 -3.36 4.96
CA CYS A 28 -12.62 -3.77 6.37
C CYS A 28 -12.07 -2.69 7.31
N LEU A 29 -11.38 -1.68 6.78
CA LEU A 29 -10.67 -0.64 7.55
C LEU A 29 -9.67 -1.24 8.56
N ARG A 30 -8.98 -2.30 8.12
CA ARG A 30 -8.00 -3.08 8.88
C ARG A 30 -6.70 -3.16 8.07
N GLY A 31 -5.57 -2.96 8.74
CA GLY A 31 -4.23 -3.02 8.13
C GLY A 31 -3.40 -4.23 8.60
N ASP A 32 -3.88 -4.92 9.62
CA ASP A 32 -3.32 -6.15 10.18
C ASP A 32 -3.51 -7.32 9.21
N GLY A 33 -2.41 -8.01 8.89
CA GLY A 33 -2.40 -9.16 7.99
C GLY A 33 -2.70 -8.84 6.52
N VAL A 34 -2.71 -7.57 6.12
CA VAL A 34 -2.77 -7.19 4.70
C VAL A 34 -1.49 -7.66 4.02
N GLU A 35 -1.63 -8.47 2.98
CA GLU A 35 -0.54 -8.87 2.10
C GLU A 35 -0.15 -7.69 1.22
N ARG A 36 1.14 -7.40 1.10
CA ARG A 36 1.66 -6.23 0.39
C ARG A 36 2.77 -6.66 -0.55
N HIS A 37 2.66 -6.29 -1.81
CA HIS A 37 3.67 -6.61 -2.82
C HIS A 37 4.05 -5.33 -3.57
N PRO A 38 5.31 -4.88 -3.51
CA PRO A 38 5.74 -3.73 -4.29
C PRO A 38 5.64 -4.07 -5.79
N ALA A 39 5.08 -3.14 -6.55
CA ALA A 39 4.92 -3.25 -8.00
C ALA A 39 5.46 -1.99 -8.70
N LEU A 40 6.09 -2.20 -9.85
CA LEU A 40 6.63 -1.14 -10.69
C LEU A 40 6.07 -1.30 -12.10
N ASP A 41 5.10 -0.44 -12.45
CA ASP A 41 4.57 -0.35 -13.80
C ASP A 41 5.23 0.83 -14.50
N GLY A 42 6.37 0.58 -15.13
CA GLY A 42 7.19 1.63 -15.74
C GLY A 42 7.79 2.58 -14.71
N TYR A 43 7.39 3.85 -14.72
CA TYR A 43 7.86 4.89 -13.79
C TYR A 43 6.89 5.17 -12.65
N ASP A 44 5.77 4.44 -12.56
CA ASP A 44 4.73 4.64 -11.56
C ASP A 44 4.85 3.57 -10.46
N PRO A 45 5.52 3.86 -9.33
CA PRO A 45 5.65 2.90 -8.24
C PRO A 45 4.32 2.71 -7.53
N SER A 46 4.00 1.47 -7.18
CA SER A 46 2.76 1.12 -6.48
C SER A 46 2.95 -0.08 -5.54
N VAL A 47 1.94 -0.36 -4.73
CA VAL A 47 1.86 -1.54 -3.88
C VAL A 47 0.56 -2.26 -4.17
N GLU A 48 0.66 -3.54 -4.55
CA GLU A 48 -0.48 -4.43 -4.65
C GLU A 48 -0.82 -5.00 -3.28
N CYS A 49 -2.04 -4.78 -2.85
CA CYS A 49 -2.52 -5.15 -1.54
C CYS A 49 -3.61 -6.23 -1.63
N GLY A 50 -3.59 -7.17 -0.70
CA GLY A 50 -4.60 -8.22 -0.56
C GLY A 50 -5.12 -8.30 0.87
N CYS A 51 -6.44 -8.33 1.05
CA CYS A 51 -7.04 -8.52 2.37
C CYS A 51 -7.45 -9.99 2.56
N PRO A 52 -6.84 -10.74 3.50
CA PRO A 52 -7.18 -12.15 3.71
C PRO A 52 -8.58 -12.35 4.32
N ARG A 53 -9.22 -11.27 4.81
CA ARG A 53 -10.53 -11.34 5.48
C ARG A 53 -11.69 -11.20 4.52
N CYS A 54 -11.65 -10.23 3.61
CA CYS A 54 -12.73 -9.97 2.66
C CYS A 54 -12.34 -10.26 1.20
N ASP A 55 -11.16 -10.82 0.99
CA ASP A 55 -10.60 -11.24 -0.31
C ASP A 55 -10.54 -10.13 -1.38
N VAL A 56 -10.60 -8.87 -0.93
CA VAL A 56 -10.47 -7.73 -1.83
C VAL A 56 -9.01 -7.48 -2.15
N ARG A 57 -8.73 -7.17 -3.41
CA ARG A 57 -7.42 -6.73 -3.89
C ARG A 57 -7.50 -5.30 -4.41
N TRP A 58 -6.47 -4.51 -4.11
CA TRP A 58 -6.39 -3.12 -4.57
C TRP A 58 -4.94 -2.71 -4.79
N ARG A 59 -4.76 -1.63 -5.55
CA ARG A 59 -3.45 -1.05 -5.82
C ARG A 59 -3.35 0.33 -5.17
N VAL A 60 -2.22 0.61 -4.53
CA VAL A 60 -1.92 1.93 -3.97
C VAL A 60 -0.75 2.54 -4.72
N TYR A 61 -0.98 3.65 -5.40
CA TYR A 61 0.07 4.40 -6.09
C TYR A 61 0.88 5.22 -5.11
N LEU A 62 2.20 5.23 -5.30
CA LEU A 62 3.18 5.94 -4.49
C LEU A 62 3.87 7.02 -5.30
N GLN A 63 4.28 8.09 -4.64
CA GLN A 63 5.33 8.97 -5.15
C GLN A 63 6.71 8.30 -4.96
N PRO A 64 7.74 8.70 -5.73
CA PRO A 64 9.07 8.07 -5.65
C PRO A 64 9.66 8.00 -4.23
N LEU A 65 9.52 9.07 -3.43
CA LEU A 65 10.03 9.07 -2.07
C LEU A 65 9.20 8.21 -1.11
N GLN A 66 7.88 8.09 -1.34
CA GLN A 66 7.02 7.17 -0.59
C GLN A 66 7.38 5.71 -0.90
N ALA A 67 7.72 5.41 -2.16
CA ALA A 67 8.20 4.08 -2.57
C ALA A 67 9.51 3.71 -1.88
N LEU A 68 10.49 4.62 -1.85
CA LEU A 68 11.72 4.41 -1.10
C LEU A 68 11.45 4.17 0.39
N ARG A 69 10.58 4.98 1.00
CA ARG A 69 10.21 4.82 2.41
C ARG A 69 9.56 3.47 2.70
N PHE A 70 8.68 3.01 1.80
CA PHE A 70 8.01 1.72 1.90
C PHE A 70 9.02 0.56 1.83
N SER A 71 9.94 0.58 0.86
CA SER A 71 10.99 -0.45 0.72
C SER A 71 11.94 -0.55 1.91
N LEU A 72 12.10 0.53 2.69
CA LEU A 72 12.90 0.53 3.92
C LEU A 72 12.14 -0.01 5.14
N MET A 73 10.81 -0.04 5.09
CA MET A 73 9.95 -0.56 6.17
C MET A 73 9.68 -2.05 6.00
N ASP A 74 9.50 -2.49 4.76
CA ASP A 74 9.06 -3.84 4.40
C ASP A 74 10.06 -4.41 3.37
N PRO A 75 11.07 -5.18 3.80
CA PRO A 75 12.13 -5.65 2.91
C PRO A 75 11.70 -6.77 1.94
N GLY A 76 10.42 -7.20 1.98
CA GLY A 76 9.91 -8.34 1.23
C GLY A 76 10.11 -9.67 1.94
#